data_AF-A0A7J9X0P2-F1
#
_entry.id   AF-A0A7J9X0P2-F1
#
_cell.length_a   1.000
_cell.length_b   1.000
_cell.length_c   1.000
_cell.angle_alpha   90.00
_cell.angle_beta   90.00
_cell.angle_gamma   90.00
#
_symmetry.space_group_name_H-M   'P 1'
#
loop_
_entity.id
_entity.type
_entity.pdbx_description
1 polymer ?
#
loop_
_entity_poly.entity_id
_entity_poly.type
_entity_poly.pdbx_seq_one_letter_code
_entity_poly.pdbx_strand_id
1 'polypeptide(L)'
;MIFRAVGAALLLVVALGCRGSAEEPKPGDALFTGTGSGLRMRDFPVGAEEVIMSAGVINESNQYVTLRRLDLNEGPGHGTVARVADVTLAVDRTGPDIVTLSTYGTYPPVERVGRKSGKPRCLVQKVKPLEGYRLAPGEEVKFLIRVRADAPRRMKVESETIVYERDGETFEQKVPYGIIVLAVDTDRKLSLYPEEAACAHLAEVLPGWKFPRR
;
A
#
# COMPACT_ATOMS: atom_id res chain seq x y z
N MET A 1 -56.96 -3.87 46.91
CA MET A 1 -55.53 -3.90 46.53
C MET A 1 -55.45 -4.33 45.08
N ILE A 2 -55.17 -3.40 44.16
CA ILE A 2 -54.91 -3.69 42.74
C ILE A 2 -53.69 -2.86 42.37
N PHE A 3 -52.52 -3.50 42.28
CA PHE A 3 -51.28 -2.88 41.79
C PHE A 3 -51.32 -2.86 40.26
N ARG A 4 -51.28 -1.66 39.66
CA ARG A 4 -51.00 -1.49 38.23
C ARG A 4 -49.50 -1.23 38.06
N ALA A 5 -48.80 -2.22 37.50
CA ALA A 5 -47.39 -2.13 37.18
C ALA A 5 -47.16 -1.19 35.99
N VAL A 6 -46.19 -0.29 36.16
CA VAL A 6 -45.67 0.65 35.17
C VAL A 6 -44.81 -0.13 34.18
N GLY A 7 -45.24 -0.23 32.92
CA GLY A 7 -44.45 -0.78 31.83
C GLY A 7 -43.68 0.33 31.12
N ALA A 8 -42.42 0.55 31.52
CA ALA A 8 -41.48 1.40 30.78
C ALA A 8 -40.85 0.58 29.65
N ALA A 9 -41.25 0.85 28.40
CA ALA A 9 -40.61 0.29 27.23
C ALA A 9 -39.30 1.07 26.95
N LEU A 10 -38.17 0.48 27.33
CA LEU A 10 -36.84 0.97 26.95
C LEU A 10 -36.58 0.56 25.49
N LEU A 11 -36.72 1.52 24.57
CA LEU A 11 -36.27 1.39 23.19
C LEU A 11 -34.74 1.44 23.15
N LEU A 12 -34.11 0.26 23.06
CA LEU A 12 -32.68 0.13 22.78
C LEU A 12 -32.45 0.49 21.30
N VAL A 13 -32.03 1.73 21.04
CA VAL A 13 -31.55 2.16 19.72
C VAL A 13 -30.15 1.55 19.53
N VAL A 14 -30.08 0.43 18.81
CA VAL A 14 -28.82 -0.15 18.35
C VAL A 14 -28.23 0.83 17.33
N ALA A 15 -27.21 1.57 17.75
CA ALA A 15 -26.39 2.37 16.86
C ALA A 15 -25.66 1.43 15.89
N LEU A 16 -26.25 1.22 14.72
CA LEU A 16 -25.57 0.72 13.53
C LEU A 16 -24.52 1.76 13.11
N GLY A 17 -23.38 1.72 13.79
CA GLY A 17 -22.20 2.43 13.33
C GLY A 17 -21.77 1.87 11.99
N CYS A 18 -21.81 2.70 10.95
CA CYS A 18 -21.15 2.45 9.68
C CYS A 18 -19.64 2.28 9.91
N ARG A 19 -19.21 1.08 10.31
CA ARG A 19 -17.82 0.65 10.17
C ARG A 19 -17.66 0.22 8.72
N GLY A 20 -16.87 0.96 7.95
CA GLY A 20 -16.42 0.51 6.63
C GLY A 20 -15.85 -0.89 6.77
N SER A 21 -16.28 -1.81 5.91
CA SER A 21 -15.95 -3.23 5.99
C SER A 21 -14.46 -3.45 5.71
N ALA A 22 -13.63 -3.40 6.74
CA ALA A 22 -12.49 -4.30 6.79
C ALA A 22 -13.08 -5.70 7.00
N GLU A 23 -12.81 -6.62 6.09
CA GLU A 23 -13.16 -8.04 6.28
C GLU A 23 -12.51 -8.48 7.61
N GLU A 24 -13.28 -9.00 8.55
CA GLU A 24 -12.72 -9.45 9.83
C GLU A 24 -11.68 -10.55 9.55
N PRO A 25 -10.51 -10.53 10.22
CA PRO A 25 -9.49 -11.56 10.04
C PRO A 25 -10.10 -12.95 10.20
N LYS A 26 -9.83 -13.85 9.26
CA LYS A 26 -10.30 -15.23 9.35
C LYS A 26 -9.50 -15.94 10.45
N PRO A 27 -10.12 -16.87 11.20
CA PRO A 27 -9.36 -17.72 12.11
C PRO A 27 -8.19 -18.40 11.39
N GLY A 28 -6.96 -18.09 11.80
CA GLY A 28 -5.74 -18.58 11.17
C GLY A 28 -4.93 -17.53 10.42
N ASP A 29 -5.45 -16.33 10.18
CA ASP A 29 -4.67 -15.25 9.57
C ASP A 29 -3.46 -14.88 10.44
N ALA A 30 -2.28 -14.80 9.82
CA ALA A 30 -1.04 -14.42 10.49
C ALA A 30 -0.75 -12.92 10.38
N LEU A 31 -1.31 -12.27 9.35
CA LEU A 31 -0.96 -10.90 9.00
C LEU A 31 -2.06 -9.97 9.49
N PHE A 32 -1.68 -8.88 10.13
CA PHE A 32 -2.55 -7.78 10.42
C PHE A 32 -2.27 -6.64 9.46
N THR A 33 -3.33 -6.08 8.93
CA THR A 33 -3.29 -4.84 8.15
C THR A 33 -4.13 -3.84 8.92
N GLY A 34 -3.58 -2.66 9.20
CA GLY A 34 -4.33 -1.60 9.87
C GLY A 34 -5.62 -1.23 9.11
N THR A 35 -6.33 -0.19 9.56
CA THR A 35 -7.56 0.24 8.87
C THR A 35 -7.31 0.50 7.39
N GLY A 36 -8.08 -0.18 6.52
CA GLY A 36 -7.96 -0.10 5.07
C GLY A 36 -7.90 1.36 4.61
N SER A 37 -6.79 1.71 3.97
CA SER A 37 -6.59 3.01 3.35
C SER A 37 -6.64 2.85 1.84
N GLY A 38 -7.07 3.90 1.15
CA GLY A 38 -7.06 3.95 -0.31
C GLY A 38 -6.11 5.03 -0.80
N LEU A 39 -5.42 4.76 -1.90
CA LEU A 39 -4.56 5.70 -2.60
C LEU A 39 -5.15 6.03 -3.96
N ARG A 40 -5.38 7.31 -4.22
CA ARG A 40 -5.65 7.81 -5.58
C ARG A 40 -4.35 8.29 -6.18
N MET A 41 -3.93 7.63 -7.25
CA MET A 41 -2.73 8.01 -7.99
C MET A 41 -3.00 9.25 -8.84
N ARG A 42 -1.93 9.95 -9.22
CA ARG A 42 -2.01 11.03 -10.21
C ARG A 42 -2.38 10.44 -11.57
N ASP A 43 -2.90 11.28 -12.45
CA ASP A 43 -3.09 10.88 -13.84
C ASP A 43 -1.75 10.44 -14.43
N PHE A 44 -1.73 9.22 -14.95
CA PHE A 44 -0.53 8.45 -15.20
C PHE A 44 -0.39 8.21 -16.72
N PRO A 45 0.56 8.85 -17.41
CA PRO A 45 0.69 8.70 -18.86
C PRO A 45 0.92 7.25 -19.28
N VAL A 46 0.34 6.82 -20.40
CA VAL A 46 0.65 5.50 -20.99
C VAL A 46 2.16 5.38 -21.25
N GLY A 47 2.72 4.23 -20.87
CA GLY A 47 4.15 3.94 -20.94
C GLY A 47 4.97 4.46 -19.75
N ALA A 48 4.39 5.25 -18.85
CA ALA A 48 5.05 5.64 -17.61
C ALA A 48 5.09 4.47 -16.61
N GLU A 49 6.06 4.53 -15.70
CA GLU A 49 6.19 3.61 -14.58
C GLU A 49 6.15 4.38 -13.26
N GLU A 50 5.54 3.80 -12.23
CA GLU A 50 5.38 4.41 -10.91
C GLU A 50 5.47 3.35 -9.83
N VAL A 51 6.04 3.71 -8.68
CA VAL A 51 6.12 2.83 -7.51
C VAL A 51 5.05 3.26 -6.53
N ILE A 52 4.20 2.32 -6.15
CA ILE A 52 3.16 2.51 -5.15
C ILE A 52 3.65 1.87 -3.85
N MET A 53 3.70 2.66 -2.77
CA MET A 53 3.89 2.11 -1.43
C MET A 53 2.51 1.76 -0.84
N SER A 54 2.21 0.47 -0.76
CA SER A 54 0.95 -0.04 -0.17
C SER A 54 0.96 0.08 1.36
N ALA A 55 -0.20 -0.16 1.97
CA ALA A 55 -0.33 -0.29 3.41
C ALA A 55 0.61 -1.38 3.97
N GLY A 56 1.07 -1.16 5.20
CA GLY A 56 1.94 -2.11 5.89
C GLY A 56 1.18 -3.35 6.35
N VAL A 57 1.90 -4.46 6.42
CA VAL A 57 1.45 -5.71 7.00
C VAL A 57 2.37 -6.08 8.16
N ILE A 58 1.75 -6.46 9.27
CA ILE A 58 2.43 -6.84 10.50
C ILE A 58 2.20 -8.33 10.69
N ASN A 59 3.26 -9.10 10.96
CA ASN A 59 3.08 -10.48 11.38
C ASN A 59 2.67 -10.53 12.86
N GLU A 60 1.39 -10.78 13.14
CA GLU A 60 0.85 -10.92 14.50
C GLU A 60 0.93 -12.35 15.03
N SER A 61 1.39 -13.30 14.22
CA SER A 61 1.65 -14.65 14.71
C SER A 61 2.90 -14.69 15.61
N ASN A 62 2.99 -15.74 16.44
CA ASN A 62 4.16 -16.02 17.26
C ASN A 62 5.29 -16.76 16.49
N GLN A 63 5.16 -16.88 15.17
CA GLN A 63 6.07 -17.63 14.30
C GLN A 63 6.54 -16.75 13.13
N TYR A 64 7.60 -17.18 12.45
CA TYR A 64 7.99 -16.56 11.19
C TYR A 64 6.97 -16.89 10.10
N VAL A 65 6.71 -15.90 9.26
CA VAL A 65 5.92 -16.06 8.04
C VAL A 65 6.83 -15.84 6.84
N THR A 66 6.80 -16.75 5.86
CA THR A 66 7.56 -16.59 4.61
C THR A 66 6.64 -16.02 3.54
N LEU A 67 6.90 -14.79 3.09
CA LEU A 67 6.14 -14.18 2.02
C LEU A 67 6.48 -14.82 0.68
N ARG A 68 5.47 -15.06 -0.17
CA ARG A 68 5.64 -15.70 -1.48
C ARG A 68 5.31 -14.75 -2.62
N ARG A 69 4.11 -14.20 -2.62
CA ARG A 69 3.65 -13.26 -3.66
C ARG A 69 2.56 -12.33 -3.14
N LEU A 70 2.35 -11.26 -3.90
CA LEU A 70 1.28 -10.30 -3.73
C LEU A 70 0.52 -10.26 -5.06
N ASP A 71 -0.76 -10.58 -5.03
CA ASP A 71 -1.64 -10.44 -6.18
C ASP A 71 -2.56 -9.23 -5.96
N LEU A 72 -2.62 -8.33 -6.95
CA LEU A 72 -3.60 -7.26 -6.93
C LEU A 72 -4.94 -7.84 -7.40
N ASN A 73 -5.97 -7.81 -6.54
CA ASN A 73 -7.26 -8.36 -6.91
C ASN A 73 -8.04 -7.39 -7.80
N GLU A 74 -8.77 -7.98 -8.76
CA GLU A 74 -9.31 -7.29 -9.91
C GLU A 74 -10.57 -6.49 -9.57
N GLY A 75 -10.47 -5.17 -9.67
CA GLY A 75 -11.60 -4.33 -10.06
C GLY A 75 -11.56 -4.05 -11.58
N PRO A 76 -12.55 -3.36 -12.14
CA PRO A 76 -12.58 -3.04 -13.57
C PRO A 76 -11.27 -2.39 -14.06
N GLY A 77 -10.68 -2.93 -15.12
CA GLY A 77 -9.46 -2.41 -15.76
C GLY A 77 -8.13 -3.02 -15.30
N HIS A 78 -8.14 -3.97 -14.35
CA HIS A 78 -6.93 -4.72 -13.97
C HIS A 78 -6.33 -5.49 -15.17
N GLY A 79 -5.00 -5.53 -15.28
CA GLY A 79 -4.26 -6.23 -16.34
C GLY A 79 -4.41 -5.67 -17.77
N THR A 80 -5.31 -4.71 -17.98
CA THR A 80 -5.61 -4.11 -19.29
C THR A 80 -5.19 -2.65 -19.37
N VAL A 81 -5.13 -1.96 -18.23
CA VAL A 81 -4.79 -0.52 -18.12
C VAL A 81 -3.38 -0.32 -17.61
N ALA A 82 -3.00 -1.10 -16.60
CA ALA A 82 -1.65 -1.13 -16.06
C ALA A 82 -1.31 -2.57 -15.68
N ARG A 83 -0.02 -2.89 -15.78
CA ARG A 83 0.53 -4.16 -15.32
C ARG A 83 1.49 -3.96 -14.17
N VAL A 84 1.56 -4.94 -13.28
CA VAL A 84 2.60 -5.02 -12.25
C VAL A 84 3.89 -5.46 -12.95
N ALA A 85 4.93 -4.63 -12.85
CA ALA A 85 6.25 -4.92 -13.37
C ALA A 85 7.10 -5.67 -12.35
N ASP A 86 6.99 -5.29 -11.07
CA ASP A 86 7.73 -5.91 -9.96
C ASP A 86 7.05 -5.60 -8.61
N VAL A 87 7.27 -6.47 -7.62
CA VAL A 87 6.86 -6.25 -6.23
C VAL A 87 8.03 -6.55 -5.30
N THR A 88 8.41 -5.54 -4.51
CA THR A 88 9.45 -5.65 -3.48
C THR A 88 8.92 -5.18 -2.13
N LEU A 89 9.70 -5.41 -1.08
CA LEU A 89 9.36 -4.99 0.28
C LEU A 89 10.16 -3.75 0.65
N ALA A 90 9.47 -2.72 1.11
CA ALA A 90 10.04 -1.69 1.95
C ALA A 90 10.15 -2.26 3.37
N VAL A 91 11.38 -2.63 3.74
CA VAL A 91 11.64 -3.17 5.09
C VAL A 91 12.02 -2.03 6.02
N ASP A 92 11.32 -1.98 7.15
CA ASP A 92 11.59 -1.00 8.17
C ASP A 92 12.86 -1.40 8.95
N ARG A 93 13.70 -0.40 9.22
CA ARG A 93 14.24 -0.32 10.57
C ARG A 93 13.23 0.54 11.31
N THR A 94 12.63 0.02 12.37
CA THR A 94 11.83 0.80 13.31
C THR A 94 12.53 2.14 13.61
N GLY A 95 12.03 3.24 13.04
CA GLY A 95 12.70 4.54 13.08
C GLY A 95 12.26 5.52 11.99
N PRO A 96 12.68 6.80 12.05
CA PRO A 96 12.30 7.89 11.15
C PRO A 96 12.94 7.80 9.74
N ASP A 97 13.28 6.60 9.29
CA ASP A 97 14.09 6.31 8.10
C ASP A 97 13.29 5.65 6.97
N ILE A 98 11.96 5.62 7.07
CA ILE A 98 11.08 5.26 5.95
C ILE A 98 10.70 6.52 5.16
N VAL A 99 10.62 6.39 3.84
CA VAL A 99 9.98 7.43 3.02
C VAL A 99 8.47 7.44 3.29
N THR A 100 7.83 8.56 3.02
CA THR A 100 6.38 8.76 3.24
C THR A 100 5.55 7.74 2.45
N LEU A 101 4.43 7.28 3.02
CA LEU A 101 3.47 6.46 2.25
C LEU A 101 2.87 7.30 1.11
N SER A 102 3.26 6.98 -0.12
CA SER A 102 2.95 7.76 -1.32
C SER A 102 3.18 6.92 -2.58
N THR A 103 3.00 7.57 -3.73
CA THR A 103 3.57 7.16 -5.01
C THR A 103 4.91 7.84 -5.27
N TYR A 104 5.77 7.18 -6.05
CA TYR A 104 7.12 7.63 -6.40
C TYR A 104 7.43 7.42 -7.87
N GLY A 105 8.10 8.41 -8.47
CA GLY A 105 8.70 8.33 -9.80
C GLY A 105 10.15 7.84 -9.80
N THR A 106 10.62 7.30 -8.67
CA THR A 106 11.98 6.80 -8.47
C THR A 106 11.99 5.39 -7.89
N TYR A 107 13.02 4.60 -8.23
CA TYR A 107 13.23 3.28 -7.65
C TYR A 107 14.71 3.04 -7.28
N PRO A 108 15.02 2.61 -6.04
CA PRO A 108 14.10 2.57 -4.89
C PRO A 108 13.57 3.99 -4.56
N PRO A 109 12.41 4.11 -3.88
CA PRO A 109 11.88 5.40 -3.48
C PRO A 109 12.88 6.26 -2.69
N VAL A 110 12.95 7.56 -2.99
CA VAL A 110 13.79 8.52 -2.28
C VAL A 110 12.99 9.74 -1.84
N GLU A 111 13.37 10.33 -0.71
CA GLU A 111 12.71 11.52 -0.19
C GLU A 111 13.66 12.39 0.65
N ARG A 112 13.55 13.71 0.50
CA ARG A 112 14.21 14.65 1.41
C ARG A 112 13.38 14.88 2.67
N VAL A 113 13.89 14.42 3.82
CA VAL A 113 13.25 14.60 5.15
C VAL A 113 13.98 15.64 6.00
N GLY A 114 13.36 16.02 7.12
CA GLY A 114 14.01 16.81 8.18
C GLY A 114 13.75 18.32 8.16
N ARG A 115 12.84 18.84 7.31
CA ARG A 115 12.57 20.30 7.24
C ARG A 115 12.05 20.94 8.53
N LYS A 116 11.50 20.17 9.48
CA LYS A 116 10.87 20.68 10.72
C LYS A 116 11.69 20.46 12.00
N SER A 117 12.72 19.61 11.99
CA SER A 117 13.43 19.20 13.21
C SER A 117 14.96 19.06 13.07
N GLY A 118 15.55 19.39 11.91
CA GLY A 118 17.00 19.28 11.72
C GLY A 118 17.51 19.69 10.34
N LYS A 119 18.76 19.33 10.02
CA LYS A 119 19.33 19.53 8.67
C LYS A 119 18.61 18.61 7.67
N PRO A 120 18.23 19.10 6.48
CA PRO A 120 17.61 18.26 5.48
C PRO A 120 18.58 17.15 5.06
N ARG A 121 18.06 15.92 4.95
CA ARG A 121 18.82 14.76 4.48
C ARG A 121 17.99 13.95 3.49
N CYS A 122 18.66 13.22 2.62
CA CYS A 122 18.01 12.28 1.73
C CYS A 122 17.84 10.92 2.41
N LEU A 123 16.62 10.40 2.36
CA LEU A 123 16.31 9.01 2.62
C LEU A 123 16.30 8.25 1.30
N VAL A 124 16.83 7.03 1.36
CA VAL A 124 16.72 6.02 0.30
C VAL A 124 16.03 4.82 0.93
N GLN A 125 14.87 4.44 0.39
CA GLN A 125 14.11 3.31 0.89
C GLN A 125 14.92 2.03 0.74
N LYS A 126 15.07 1.28 1.84
CA LYS A 126 15.66 -0.05 1.78
C LYS A 126 14.65 -1.01 1.19
N VAL A 127 15.09 -1.74 0.16
CA VAL A 127 14.27 -2.72 -0.55
C VAL A 127 14.77 -4.14 -0.29
N LYS A 128 13.85 -5.08 -0.16
CA LYS A 128 14.11 -6.52 -0.09
C LYS A 128 13.23 -7.26 -1.08
N PRO A 129 13.67 -8.43 -1.58
CA PRO A 129 12.80 -9.28 -2.39
C PRO A 129 11.57 -9.67 -1.59
N LEU A 130 10.42 -9.78 -2.26
CA LEU A 130 9.19 -10.30 -1.67
C LEU A 130 9.29 -11.80 -1.45
N GLU A 131 9.58 -12.55 -2.52
CA GLU A 131 9.58 -14.01 -2.49
C GLU A 131 10.68 -14.53 -1.56
N GLY A 132 10.28 -15.35 -0.59
CA GLY A 132 11.18 -15.95 0.39
C GLY A 132 11.56 -15.04 1.55
N TYR A 133 11.03 -13.82 1.62
CA TYR A 133 11.27 -12.96 2.78
C TYR A 133 10.63 -13.55 4.04
N ARG A 134 11.43 -13.72 5.09
CA ARG A 134 10.99 -14.26 6.38
C ARG A 134 10.65 -13.12 7.33
N LEU A 135 9.36 -12.86 7.47
CA LEU A 135 8.79 -11.85 8.34
C LEU A 135 8.73 -12.37 9.79
N ALA A 136 9.46 -11.74 10.71
CA ALA A 136 9.51 -12.14 12.11
C ALA A 136 8.21 -11.77 12.86
N PRO A 137 7.90 -12.43 13.99
CA PRO A 137 6.83 -11.98 14.89
C PRO A 137 6.96 -10.50 15.25
N GLY A 138 5.89 -9.74 15.02
CA GLY A 138 5.81 -8.29 15.27
C GLY A 138 6.54 -7.41 14.25
N GLU A 139 7.14 -7.98 13.21
CA GLU A 139 7.78 -7.20 12.14
C GLU A 139 6.72 -6.63 11.19
N GLU A 140 6.88 -5.35 10.84
CA GLU A 140 6.09 -4.66 9.82
C GLU A 140 6.89 -4.53 8.52
N VAL A 141 6.23 -4.79 7.39
CA VAL A 141 6.77 -4.47 6.05
C VAL A 141 5.69 -3.79 5.21
N LYS A 142 6.12 -2.98 4.24
CA LYS A 142 5.22 -2.40 3.23
C LYS A 142 5.57 -2.94 1.85
N PHE A 143 4.58 -3.10 0.99
CA PHE A 143 4.83 -3.50 -0.39
C PHE A 143 5.16 -2.27 -1.25
N LEU A 144 6.20 -2.40 -2.07
CA LEU A 144 6.53 -1.50 -3.16
C LEU A 144 6.15 -2.15 -4.47
N ILE A 145 5.12 -1.61 -5.10
CA ILE A 145 4.48 -2.18 -6.29
C ILE A 145 4.85 -1.29 -7.47
N ARG A 146 5.78 -1.75 -8.32
CA ARG A 146 6.15 -1.04 -9.55
C ARG A 146 5.11 -1.38 -10.62
N VAL A 147 4.36 -0.38 -11.07
CA VAL A 147 3.35 -0.54 -12.11
C VAL A 147 3.75 0.20 -13.37
N ARG A 148 3.30 -0.30 -14.53
CA ARG A 148 3.43 0.37 -15.82
C ARG A 148 2.07 0.56 -16.46
N ALA A 149 1.77 1.78 -16.90
CA ALA A 149 0.56 2.05 -17.67
C ALA A 149 0.70 1.55 -19.12
N ASP A 150 -0.30 0.82 -19.59
CA ASP A 150 -0.32 0.17 -20.91
C ASP A 150 -1.45 0.68 -21.79
N ALA A 151 -2.57 1.11 -21.22
CA ALA A 151 -3.70 1.63 -21.99
C ALA A 151 -4.40 2.79 -21.27
N PRO A 152 -4.95 3.78 -22.00
CA PRO A 152 -5.59 4.94 -21.41
C PRO A 152 -6.99 4.60 -20.92
N ARG A 153 -7.14 4.31 -19.62
CA ARG A 153 -8.43 4.05 -18.95
C ARG A 153 -8.24 4.10 -17.43
N ARG A 154 -9.36 4.07 -16.69
CA ARG A 154 -9.35 3.95 -15.23
C ARG A 154 -9.19 2.49 -14.83
N MET A 155 -8.31 2.22 -13.86
CA MET A 155 -8.22 0.97 -13.13
C MET A 155 -8.55 1.20 -11.66
N LYS A 156 -9.23 0.23 -11.05
CA LYS A 156 -9.45 0.18 -9.61
C LYS A 156 -8.95 -1.16 -9.09
N VAL A 157 -8.09 -1.13 -8.09
CA VAL A 157 -7.74 -2.27 -7.24
C VAL A 157 -8.51 -2.08 -5.94
N GLU A 158 -9.26 -3.08 -5.53
CA GLU A 158 -10.09 -2.98 -4.31
C GLU A 158 -9.47 -3.70 -3.12
N SER A 159 -8.56 -4.63 -3.40
CA SER A 159 -7.87 -5.42 -2.40
C SER A 159 -6.61 -6.03 -2.97
N GLU A 160 -5.74 -6.47 -2.08
CA GLU A 160 -4.52 -7.22 -2.38
C GLU A 160 -4.63 -8.60 -1.73
N THR A 161 -4.19 -9.65 -2.40
CA THR A 161 -4.07 -10.99 -1.81
C THR A 161 -2.61 -11.26 -1.55
N ILE A 162 -2.28 -11.55 -0.29
CA ILE A 162 -0.93 -11.92 0.12
C ILE A 162 -0.90 -13.44 0.26
N VAL A 163 0.01 -14.07 -0.47
CA VAL A 163 0.28 -15.50 -0.33
C VAL A 163 1.54 -15.68 0.50
N TYR A 164 1.44 -16.47 1.56
CA TYR A 164 2.53 -16.72 2.49
C TYR A 164 2.54 -18.15 3.00
N GLU A 165 3.65 -18.55 3.59
CA GLU A 165 3.79 -19.83 4.28
C GLU A 165 4.04 -19.64 5.76
N ARG A 166 3.39 -20.46 6.58
CA ARG A 166 3.61 -20.58 8.02
C ARG A 166 3.59 -22.06 8.36
N ASP A 167 4.61 -22.55 9.07
CA ASP A 167 4.77 -23.96 9.42
C ASP A 167 4.68 -24.96 8.24
N GLY A 168 5.11 -24.53 7.04
CA GLY A 168 5.08 -25.36 5.83
C GLY A 168 3.72 -25.44 5.14
N GLU A 169 2.69 -24.78 5.68
CA GLU A 169 1.39 -24.63 5.04
C GLU A 169 1.30 -23.28 4.32
N THR A 170 0.67 -23.28 3.15
CA THR A 170 0.42 -22.07 2.37
C THR A 170 -0.93 -21.46 2.73
N PHE A 171 -0.94 -20.15 2.95
CA PHE A 171 -2.11 -19.35 3.25
C PHE A 171 -2.26 -18.23 2.21
N GLU A 172 -3.51 -17.88 1.93
CA GLU A 172 -3.86 -16.70 1.13
C GLU A 172 -4.72 -15.78 1.98
N GLN A 173 -4.28 -14.54 2.17
CA GLN A 173 -4.99 -13.55 2.96
C GLN A 173 -5.29 -12.32 2.13
N LYS A 174 -6.57 -11.98 2.05
CA LYS A 174 -7.07 -10.81 1.35
C LYS A 174 -7.03 -9.60 2.27
N VAL A 175 -6.43 -8.51 1.79
CA VAL A 175 -6.27 -7.25 2.49
C VAL A 175 -7.06 -6.18 1.76
N PRO A 176 -7.97 -5.45 2.43
CA PRO A 176 -8.67 -4.34 1.83
C PRO A 176 -7.71 -3.16 1.64
N TYR A 177 -7.31 -2.90 0.39
CA TYR A 177 -6.50 -1.75 0.02
C TYR A 177 -6.96 -1.23 -1.34
N GLY A 178 -7.36 0.04 -1.37
CA GLY A 178 -7.98 0.64 -2.55
C GLY A 178 -6.99 1.43 -3.38
N ILE A 179 -6.59 0.97 -4.55
CA ILE A 179 -5.78 1.77 -5.50
C ILE A 179 -6.67 2.24 -6.63
N ILE A 180 -6.68 3.54 -6.91
CA ILE A 180 -7.32 4.09 -8.11
C ILE A 180 -6.22 4.65 -9.01
N VAL A 181 -6.11 4.07 -10.21
CA VAL A 181 -5.19 4.51 -11.26
C VAL A 181 -6.01 5.08 -12.41
N LEU A 182 -5.62 6.24 -12.91
CA LEU A 182 -6.15 6.76 -14.16
C LEU A 182 -5.01 6.90 -15.14
N ALA A 183 -4.93 5.96 -16.10
CA ALA A 183 -3.99 6.08 -17.19
C ALA A 183 -4.56 7.01 -18.27
N VAL A 184 -3.75 7.94 -18.76
CA VAL A 184 -4.17 8.96 -19.73
C VAL A 184 -3.32 8.90 -20.99
N ASP A 185 -3.95 9.15 -22.13
CA ASP A 185 -3.25 9.23 -23.42
C ASP A 185 -2.61 10.62 -23.56
N THR A 186 -1.34 10.72 -23.17
CA THR A 186 -0.56 11.96 -23.24
C THR A 186 0.92 11.65 -23.34
N ASP A 187 1.66 12.51 -24.04
CA ASP A 187 3.13 12.50 -24.10
C ASP A 187 3.78 13.25 -22.92
N ARG A 188 2.97 13.89 -22.08
CA ARG A 188 3.45 14.72 -20.98
C ARG A 188 4.05 13.87 -19.87
N LYS A 189 5.36 14.00 -19.68
CA LYS A 189 6.04 13.48 -18.48
C LYS A 189 5.55 14.15 -17.18
N LEU A 190 5.40 13.35 -16.13
CA LEU A 190 5.09 13.77 -14.77
C LEU A 190 6.30 14.38 -14.09
N SER A 191 6.09 15.47 -13.35
CA SER A 191 7.15 16.04 -12.52
C SER A 191 7.24 15.29 -11.19
N LEU A 192 8.45 14.89 -10.82
CA LEU A 192 8.78 14.41 -9.48
C LEU A 192 8.36 15.44 -8.43
N TYR A 193 7.97 14.96 -7.25
CA TYR A 193 7.71 15.85 -6.12
C TYR A 193 9.01 16.57 -5.70
N PRO A 194 8.95 17.82 -5.18
CA PRO A 194 10.16 18.55 -4.82
C PRO A 194 11.08 17.81 -3.82
N GLU A 195 10.49 17.08 -2.86
CA GLU A 195 11.19 16.28 -1.86
C GLU A 195 11.91 15.09 -2.50
N GLU A 196 11.26 14.42 -3.45
CA GLU A 196 11.81 13.31 -4.21
C GLU A 196 12.89 13.79 -5.19
N ALA A 197 12.60 14.84 -5.98
CA ALA A 197 13.51 15.43 -6.95
C ALA A 197 14.84 15.89 -6.32
N ALA A 198 14.82 16.36 -5.06
CA ALA A 198 16.01 16.74 -4.33
C ALA A 198 16.97 15.56 -4.06
N CYS A 199 16.45 14.34 -4.04
CA CYS A 199 17.18 13.11 -3.72
C CYS A 199 17.28 12.13 -4.89
N ALA A 200 16.67 12.43 -6.04
CA ALA A 200 16.61 11.55 -7.21
C ALA A 200 17.98 11.16 -7.80
N HIS A 201 19.07 11.84 -7.46
CA HIS A 201 20.43 11.45 -7.85
C HIS A 201 20.92 10.15 -7.17
N LEU A 202 20.18 9.64 -6.18
CA LEU A 202 20.49 8.41 -5.44
C LEU A 202 19.68 7.20 -5.91
N ALA A 203 18.83 7.36 -6.93
CA ALA A 203 17.91 6.33 -7.42
C ALA A 203 17.73 6.40 -8.95
N GLU A 204 17.14 5.36 -9.52
CA GLU A 204 16.67 5.37 -10.91
C GLU A 204 15.46 6.29 -11.01
N VAL A 205 15.45 7.22 -11.98
CA VAL A 205 14.23 7.96 -12.35
C VAL A 205 13.45 7.12 -13.36
N LEU A 206 12.22 6.79 -13.02
CA LEU A 206 11.39 5.88 -13.78
C LEU A 206 10.91 6.50 -15.12
N PRO A 207 10.62 5.66 -16.14
CA PRO A 207 9.98 6.11 -17.37
C PRO A 207 8.73 6.96 -17.11
N GLY A 208 8.57 8.03 -17.90
CA GLY A 208 7.44 8.96 -17.75
C GLY A 208 7.64 10.07 -16.71
N TRP A 209 8.74 10.08 -15.96
CA TRP A 209 9.06 11.13 -14.98
C TRP A 209 10.13 12.11 -15.45
N LYS A 210 10.10 13.31 -14.86
CA LYS A 210 11.10 14.38 -15.06
C LYS A 210 11.29 15.21 -13.80
N PHE A 211 12.41 15.90 -13.74
CA PHE A 211 12.64 16.94 -12.73
C PHE A 211 11.64 18.10 -12.91
N PRO A 212 11.17 18.72 -11.80
CA PRO A 212 10.35 19.93 -11.88
C PRO A 212 11.14 21.06 -12.55
N ARG A 213 10.46 21.90 -13.33
CA ARG A 213 11.05 23.14 -13.85
C ARG A 213 11.34 24.07 -12.67
N ARG A 214 12.54 24.64 -12.63
CA ARG A 214 12.94 25.66 -11.66
C ARG A 214 12.25 26.99 -11.96
#